data_AF-A0A937TL53-F1
#
_entry.id   AF-A0A937TL53-F1
#
_cell.length_a   1.000
_cell.length_b   1.000
_cell.length_c   1.000
_cell.angle_alpha   90.00
_cell.angle_beta   90.00
_cell.angle_gamma   90.00
#
_symmetry.space_group_name_H-M   'P 1'
#
loop_
_entity.id
_entity.type
_entity.pdbx_description
1 polymer ?
#
loop_
_entity_poly.entity_id
_entity_poly.type
_entity_poly.pdbx_seq_one_letter_code
_entity_poly.pdbx_strand_id
1 'polypeptide(L)' 'MGTFIINGGQSLAGDLFPQGAKNEALQIICATLLTPEKVTLNNIPDISDVN' A
#
# COMPACT_ATOMS: atom_id res chain seq x y z
N MET A 1 -0.27 -12.62 -15.62
CA MET A 1 0.72 -13.18 -14.67
C MET A 1 2.10 -12.87 -15.21
N GLY A 2 2.89 -12.11 -14.45
CA GLY A 2 4.30 -11.88 -14.75
C GLY A 2 5.15 -12.86 -13.94
N THR A 3 6.27 -13.29 -14.51
CA THR A 3 7.29 -14.07 -13.79
C THR A 3 8.50 -13.19 -13.58
N PHE A 4 9.08 -13.21 -12.39
CA PHE A 4 10.36 -12.60 -12.11
C PHE A 4 11.46 -13.67 -12.08
N ILE A 5 12.57 -13.41 -12.77
CA ILE A 5 13.81 -14.19 -12.65
C ILE A 5 14.79 -13.33 -11.86
N ILE A 6 15.19 -13.79 -10.67
CA ILE A 6 16.12 -13.06 -9.79
C ILE A 6 17.51 -13.70 -9.90
N ASN A 7 18.50 -12.90 -10.31
CA ASN A 7 19.91 -13.28 -10.28
C ASN A 7 20.53 -12.81 -8.96
N GLY A 8 20.91 -13.73 -8.09
CA GLY A 8 21.52 -13.43 -6.80
C GLY A 8 22.98 -12.95 -6.88
N GLY A 9 23.62 -12.80 -5.72
CA GLY A 9 25.05 -12.48 -5.60
C GLY A 9 25.39 -11.00 -5.43
N GLN A 10 24.38 -10.12 -5.38
CA GLN A 10 24.55 -8.68 -5.12
C GLN A 10 24.07 -8.34 -3.71
N SER A 11 24.85 -7.56 -2.97
CA SER A 11 24.40 -6.98 -1.70
C SER A 11 23.48 -5.80 -1.98
N LEU A 12 22.32 -5.75 -1.32
CA LEU A 12 21.40 -4.62 -1.43
C LEU A 12 21.95 -3.44 -0.61
N ALA A 13 21.92 -2.24 -1.19
CA ALA A 13 22.28 -1.00 -0.52
C ALA A 13 21.38 0.15 -1.01
N GLY A 14 20.91 0.98 -0.08
CA GLY A 14 20.01 2.10 -0.34
C GLY A 14 18.91 2.19 0.71
N ASP A 15 17.99 3.13 0.50
CA ASP A 15 16.85 3.39 1.38
C ASP A 15 15.54 2.94 0.72
N LEU A 16 14.60 2.48 1.54
CA LEU A 16 13.23 2.18 1.14
C LEU A 16 12.28 2.98 2.01
N PHE A 17 11.39 3.74 1.37
CA PHE A 17 10.28 4.39 2.05
C PHE A 17 9.06 3.46 1.97
N PRO A 18 8.62 2.86 3.09
CA PRO A 18 7.47 1.97 3.08
C PRO A 18 6.20 2.74 2.70
N GLN A 19 5.32 2.09 1.95
CA GLN A 19 3.99 2.61 1.68
C GLN A 19 3.08 2.48 2.91
N GLY A 20 1.88 3.04 2.82
CA GLY A 20 0.81 2.81 3.79
C GLY A 20 0.59 1.35 4.12
N ALA A 21 0.12 1.08 5.32
CA ALA A 21 -0.10 -0.29 5.77
C ALA A 21 -1.42 -0.84 5.21
N LYS A 22 -1.37 -2.05 4.63
CA LYS A 22 -2.51 -2.69 3.96
C LYS A 22 -3.75 -2.78 4.86
N ASN A 23 -3.58 -3.30 6.07
CA ASN A 23 -4.71 -3.64 6.93
C ASN A 23 -5.40 -2.38 7.45
N GLU A 24 -4.61 -1.36 7.74
CA GLU A 24 -5.06 -0.04 8.18
C GLU A 24 -5.81 0.67 7.06
N ALA A 25 -5.30 0.61 5.82
CA ALA A 25 -5.96 1.17 4.64
C ALA A 25 -7.38 0.59 4.46
N LEU A 26 -7.52 -0.74 4.54
CA LEU A 26 -8.83 -1.39 4.42
C LEU A 26 -9.81 -0.92 5.50
N GLN A 27 -9.36 -0.87 6.76
CA GLN A 27 -10.21 -0.47 7.89
C GLN A 27 -10.67 1.00 7.78
N ILE A 28 -9.76 1.93 7.46
CA ILE A 28 -10.09 3.35 7.39
C ILE A 28 -10.92 3.70 6.16
N ILE A 29 -10.78 2.97 5.04
CA ILE A 29 -11.67 3.08 3.88
C ILE A 29 -13.10 2.71 4.30
N CYS A 30 -13.30 1.63 5.06
CA CYS A 30 -14.63 1.29 5.56
C CYS A 30 -15.19 2.39 6.48
N ALA A 31 -14.35 3.02 7.30
CA ALA A 31 -14.77 4.09 8.20
C ALA A 31 -15.26 5.35 7.45
N THR A 32 -14.83 5.59 6.19
CA THR A 32 -15.32 6.76 5.43
C THR A 32 -16.80 6.67 5.10
N LEU A 33 -17.40 5.47 5.16
CA LEU A 33 -18.84 5.27 4.96
C LEU A 33 -19.70 5.75 6.15
N LEU A 34 -19.07 6.04 7.29
CA LEU A 34 -19.77 6.44 8.53
C LEU A 34 -20.13 7.93 8.57
N THR A 35 -19.75 8.72 7.57
CA THR A 35 -20.06 10.14 7.48
C THR A 35 -20.48 10.55 6.07
N PRO A 36 -21.44 11.48 5.91
CA PRO A 36 -21.75 12.08 4.61
C PRO A 36 -20.73 13.15 4.20
N GLU A 37 -19.81 13.54 5.08
CA GLU A 37 -18.80 14.56 4.79
C GLU A 37 -17.67 14.03 3.92
N LYS A 38 -17.01 14.93 3.18
CA LYS A 38 -15.86 14.57 2.37
C LYS A 38 -14.67 14.16 3.26
N VAL A 39 -14.20 12.93 3.11
CA VAL A 39 -12.98 12.42 3.75
C VAL A 39 -11.84 12.38 2.73
N THR A 40 -10.64 12.82 3.13
CA THR A 40 -9.41 12.69 2.33
C THR A 40 -8.42 11.82 3.09
N LEU A 41 -8.06 10.67 2.51
CA LEU A 41 -7.07 9.75 3.07
C LEU A 41 -5.72 9.97 2.38
N ASN A 42 -4.65 9.95 3.18
CA ASN A 42 -3.27 10.10 2.71
C ASN A 42 -2.47 8.85 3.06
N ASN A 43 -1.37 8.61 2.35
CA ASN A 43 -0.50 7.45 2.56
C ASN A 43 -1.26 6.11 2.45
N ILE A 44 -2.09 5.97 1.42
CA ILE A 44 -2.77 4.72 1.09
C ILE A 44 -1.84 3.90 0.17
N PRO A 45 -1.60 2.61 0.43
CA PRO A 45 -0.75 1.79 -0.43
C PRO A 45 -1.41 1.50 -1.77
N ASP A 46 -0.60 1.49 -2.81
CA ASP A 46 -1.01 1.14 -4.18
C ASP A 46 -0.87 -0.38 -4.38
N ILE A 47 -1.91 -1.12 -3.98
CA ILE A 47 -1.96 -2.58 -4.01
C ILE A 47 -3.35 -3.08 -4.41
N SER A 48 -3.41 -4.31 -4.93
CA SER A 48 -4.65 -4.89 -5.45
C SER A 48 -5.78 -5.05 -4.43
N ASP A 49 -5.50 -5.11 -3.13
CA ASP A 49 -6.54 -5.19 -2.11
C ASP A 49 -7.26 -3.83 -1.91
N VAL A 50 -6.66 -2.73 -2.37
CA VAL A 50 -7.10 -1.35 -2.08
C VAL A 50 -7.56 -0.60 -3.34
N ASN A 51 -6.98 -0.87 -4.50
CA ASN A 51 -7.38 -0.30 -5.80
C ASN A 51 -8.58 -1.01 -6.43
#